data_AF-A0A520CGX3-F1
#
_entry.id   AF-A0A520CGX3-F1
#
_cell.length_a   1.000
_cell.length_b   1.000
_cell.length_c   1.000
_cell.angle_alpha   90.00
_cell.angle_beta   90.00
_cell.angle_gamma   90.00
#
_symmetry.space_group_name_H-M   'P 1'
#
loop_
_entity.id
_entity.type
_entity.pdbx_description
1 polymer ?
#
loop_
_entity_poly.entity_id
_entity_poly.type
_entity_poly.pdbx_seq_one_letter_code
_entity_poly.pdbx_strand_id
1 'polypeptide(L)'
;MLGILVPISLFLGAFAMIFGIRYLSSKEKMAMIERGIDPGVQRATPQPFLSLKFGLLFMGLGLGLLVALFTVRGVFGSDMTSGEISQSVAVYFGCIGI
;
A
#
# COMPACT_ATOMS: atom_id res chain seq x y z
N MET A 1 15.30 -22.35 22.76
CA MET A 1 15.51 -21.07 23.50
C MET A 1 15.33 -19.84 22.61
N LEU A 2 15.97 -19.75 21.43
CA LEU A 2 15.91 -18.55 20.56
C LEU A 2 14.51 -18.19 20.01
N GLY A 3 13.62 -19.16 19.80
CA GLY A 3 12.30 -18.91 19.21
C GLY A 3 11.32 -18.09 20.08
N ILE A 4 11.51 -18.06 21.40
CA ILE A 4 10.65 -17.28 22.31
C ILE A 4 11.09 -15.80 22.40
N LEU A 5 12.37 -15.53 22.15
CA LEU A 5 12.94 -14.18 22.28
C LEU A 5 12.51 -13.26 21.13
N VAL A 6 12.32 -13.83 19.94
CA VAL A 6 11.91 -13.10 18.72
C VAL A 6 10.54 -12.41 18.88
N PRO A 7 9.46 -13.08 19.31
CA PRO A 7 8.18 -12.41 19.50
C PRO A 7 8.26 -11.38 20.64
N ILE A 8 8.96 -11.69 21.73
CA ILE A 8 9.05 -10.79 22.89
C ILE A 8 9.76 -9.48 22.53
N SER A 9 10.90 -9.54 21.83
CA SER A 9 11.63 -8.33 21.41
C SER A 9 10.86 -7.52 20.36
N LEU A 10 10.10 -8.19 19.47
CA LEU A 10 9.26 -7.53 18.47
C LEU A 10 8.11 -6.77 19.14
N PHE A 11 7.37 -7.40 20.05
CA PHE A 11 6.28 -6.73 20.76
C PHE A 11 6.78 -5.59 21.64
N LEU A 12 7.90 -5.79 22.34
CA LEU A 12 8.48 -4.76 23.21
C LEU A 12 9.02 -3.57 22.39
N GLY A 13 9.68 -3.85 21.27
CA GLY A 13 10.18 -2.83 20.34
C GLY A 13 9.07 -2.04 19.66
N ALA A 14 8.02 -2.72 19.20
CA ALA A 14 6.85 -2.07 18.61
C ALA A 14 6.13 -1.18 19.65
N PHE A 15 5.96 -1.66 20.88
CA PHE A 15 5.36 -0.88 21.95
C PHE A 15 6.20 0.36 22.31
N ALA A 16 7.53 0.18 22.45
CA ALA A 16 8.45 1.28 22.70
C ALA A 16 8.44 2.34 21.58
N MET A 17 8.35 1.90 20.32
CA MET A 17 8.25 2.80 19.16
C MET A 17 6.95 3.61 19.18
N ILE A 18 5.80 2.95 19.38
CA ILE A 18 4.49 3.63 19.42
C ILE A 18 4.46 4.63 20.58
N PHE A 19 4.93 4.23 21.76
CA PHE A 19 5.02 5.10 22.93
C PHE A 19 5.97 6.28 22.68
N GLY A 20 7.13 6.04 22.09
CA GLY A 20 8.11 7.08 21.76
C GLY A 20 7.55 8.15 20.82
N ILE A 21 6.89 7.74 19.74
CA ILE A 21 6.25 8.65 18.79
C ILE A 21 5.16 9.48 19.48
N ARG A 22 4.31 8.86 20.32
CA ARG A 22 3.26 9.56 21.06
C ARG A 22 3.81 10.55 22.09
N TYR A 23 4.87 10.17 22.81
CA TYR A 23 5.49 11.02 23.82
C TYR A 23 6.15 12.27 23.21
N LEU A 24 6.91 12.08 22.12
CA LEU A 24 7.55 13.19 21.41
C LEU A 24 6.53 14.14 20.77
N SER A 25 5.48 13.61 20.13
CA SER A 25 4.41 14.42 19.54
C SER A 25 3.67 15.28 20.56
N SER A 26 3.58 14.85 21.83
CA SER A 26 2.97 15.65 22.90
C SER A 26 3.88 16.80 23.35
N LYS A 27 5.19 16.56 23.45
CA LYS A 27 6.18 17.60 23.81
C LYS A 27 6.33 18.65 22.74
N GLU A 28 6.32 18.26 21.46
CA GLU A 28 6.38 19.19 20.33
C GLU A 28 5.18 20.14 20.34
N LYS A 29 3.98 19.66 20.67
CA LYS A 29 2.78 20.48 20.78
C LYS A 29 2.85 21.49 21.93
N MET A 30 3.41 21.11 23.07
CA MET A 30 3.62 22.04 24.19
C MET A 30 4.64 23.12 23.86
N ALA A 31 5.78 22.74 23.26
CA ALA A 31 6.79 23.69 22.82
C ALA A 31 6.29 24.66 21.72
N MET A 32 5.28 24.25 20.95
CA MET A 32 4.63 25.07 19.94
C MET A 32 3.71 26.14 20.59
N ILE A 33 2.92 25.75 21.59
CA ILE A 33 2.09 26.68 22.40
C ILE A 33 2.96 27.71 23.12
N GLU A 34 4.06 27.28 23.73
CA GLU A 34 5.02 28.16 24.42
C GLU A 34 5.69 29.18 23.49
N ARG A 35 5.79 28.84 22.19
CA ARG A 35 6.30 29.73 21.14
C ARG A 35 5.21 30.59 20.49
N GLY A 36 3.97 30.55 21.00
CA GLY A 36 2.84 31.33 20.50
C GLY A 36 2.29 30.82 19.15
N ILE A 37 2.65 29.61 18.74
CA ILE A 37 2.18 28.97 17.51
C ILE A 37 1.01 28.07 17.90
N ASP A 38 -0.15 28.25 17.27
CA ASP A 38 -1.32 27.42 17.53
C ASP A 38 -1.12 26.02 16.89
N PRO A 39 -1.07 24.93 17.70
CA PRO A 39 -0.88 23.57 17.19
C PRO A 39 -2.05 23.06 16.35
N GLY A 40 -3.16 23.79 16.31
CA GLY A 40 -4.32 23.52 15.47
C GLY A 40 -4.18 23.99 14.01
N VAL A 41 -3.23 24.86 13.69
CA VAL A 41 -3.02 25.37 12.31
C VAL A 41 -2.39 24.30 11.40
N GLN A 42 -1.71 23.32 11.98
CA GLN A 42 -1.24 22.12 11.27
C GLN A 42 -2.33 21.05 11.10
N ARG A 43 -3.63 21.39 11.26
CA ARG A 43 -4.70 20.52 10.75
C ARG A 43 -4.56 20.47 9.25
N ALA A 44 -3.81 19.46 8.82
CA ALA A 44 -3.62 19.06 7.45
C ALA A 44 -4.92 19.30 6.70
N THR A 45 -4.88 20.26 5.76
CA THR A 45 -5.96 20.45 4.80
C THR A 45 -6.35 19.06 4.31
N PRO A 46 -7.60 18.61 4.50
CA PRO A 46 -8.00 17.24 4.19
C PRO A 46 -7.68 17.03 2.72
N GLN A 47 -6.64 16.25 2.40
CA GLN A 47 -6.22 16.03 1.01
C GLN A 47 -7.32 15.20 0.33
N PRO A 48 -8.23 15.84 -0.42
CA PRO A 48 -9.52 15.26 -0.74
C PRO A 48 -9.44 14.25 -1.89
N PHE A 49 -8.25 13.98 -2.41
CA PHE A 49 -8.01 13.17 -3.60
C PHE A 49 -7.21 11.89 -3.33
N LEU A 50 -6.96 11.50 -2.06
CA LEU A 50 -6.27 10.24 -1.78
C LEU A 50 -7.06 9.02 -2.27
N SER A 51 -8.35 8.96 -1.97
CA SER A 51 -9.24 7.89 -2.48
C SER A 51 -9.35 7.91 -4.01
N LEU A 52 -9.30 9.10 -4.62
CA LEU A 52 -9.38 9.25 -6.07
C LEU A 52 -8.12 8.74 -6.77
N LYS A 53 -6.93 8.96 -6.20
CA LYS A 53 -5.66 8.42 -6.73
C LYS A 53 -5.64 6.89 -6.70
N PHE A 54 -6.04 6.29 -5.58
CA PHE A 54 -6.13 4.83 -5.48
C PHE A 54 -7.24 4.28 -6.39
N GLY A 55 -8.39 4.96 -6.48
CA GLY A 55 -9.46 4.56 -7.39
C GLY A 55 -9.03 4.55 -8.85
N LEU A 56 -8.31 5.58 -9.31
CA LEU A 56 -7.77 5.65 -10.67
C LEU A 56 -6.72 4.56 -10.93
N LEU A 57 -5.87 4.26 -9.93
CA LEU A 57 -4.89 3.18 -10.00
C LEU A 57 -5.56 1.80 -10.11
N PHE A 58 -6.56 1.53 -9.28
CA PHE A 58 -7.30 0.26 -9.34
C PHE A 58 -8.12 0.12 -10.64
N MET A 59 -8.61 1.23 -11.20
CA MET A 59 -9.27 1.22 -12.50
C MET A 59 -8.30 0.85 -13.63
N GLY A 60 -7.09 1.42 -13.64
CA GLY A 60 -6.05 1.05 -14.60
C GLY A 60 -5.64 -0.42 -14.50
N LEU A 61 -5.45 -0.92 -13.27
CA LEU A 61 -5.13 -2.31 -13.00
C LEU A 61 -6.24 -3.26 -13.48
N GLY A 62 -7.51 -2.92 -13.20
CA GLY A 62 -8.67 -3.71 -13.63
C GLY A 62 -8.83 -3.74 -15.15
N LEU A 63 -8.66 -2.58 -15.81
CA LEU A 63 -8.72 -2.49 -17.27
C LEU A 63 -7.60 -3.28 -17.95
N GLY A 64 -6.37 -3.21 -17.44
CA GLY A 64 -5.25 -3.99 -17.93
C GLY A 64 -5.50 -5.50 -17.86
N LEU A 65 -6.07 -5.98 -16.75
CA LEU A 65 -6.41 -7.39 -16.58
C LEU A 65 -7.54 -7.84 -17.52
N LEU A 66 -8.55 -6.97 -17.74
CA LEU A 66 -9.65 -7.24 -18.69
C LEU A 66 -9.13 -7.38 -20.12
N VAL A 67 -8.26 -6.46 -20.55
CA VAL A 67 -7.64 -6.49 -21.88
C VAL A 67 -6.80 -7.75 -22.04
N ALA A 68 -5.96 -8.09 -21.06
CA ALA A 68 -5.15 -9.31 -21.10
C ALA A 68 -6.01 -10.57 -21.24
N LEU A 69 -7.11 -10.67 -20.49
CA LEU A 69 -8.02 -11.81 -20.57
C LEU A 69 -8.63 -11.94 -21.97
N PHE A 70 -9.05 -10.83 -22.56
CA PHE A 70 -9.62 -10.83 -23.90
C PHE A 70 -8.59 -11.24 -24.96
N THR A 71 -7.36 -10.71 -24.86
CA THR A 71 -6.25 -11.09 -25.74
C THR A 71 -5.89 -12.56 -25.62
N VAL A 72 -5.77 -13.08 -24.39
CA VAL A 72 -5.43 -14.49 -24.15
C VAL A 72 -6.53 -15.42 -24.66
N ARG A 73 -7.81 -15.11 -24.44
CA ARG A 73 -8.93 -15.89 -24.95
C ARG A 73 -9.05 -15.84 -26.49
N GLY A 74 -8.72 -14.69 -27.09
CA GLY A 74 -8.74 -14.51 -28.55
C GLY A 74 -7.58 -15.19 -29.28
N VAL A 75 -6.40 -15.26 -28.65
CA VAL A 75 -5.19 -15.86 -29.25
C VAL A 75 -5.11 -17.36 -29.02
N PHE A 76 -5.42 -17.84 -27.82
CA PHE A 76 -5.17 -19.23 -27.42
C PHE A 76 -6.43 -20.12 -27.44
N GLY A 77 -7.61 -19.56 -27.73
CA GLY A 77 -8.86 -20.34 -27.77
C GLY A 77 -9.26 -20.97 -26.43
N SER A 78 -10.26 -21.84 -26.46
CA SER A 78 -10.83 -22.51 -25.26
C SER A 78 -9.96 -23.64 -24.70
N ASP A 79 -9.11 -24.24 -25.54
CA ASP A 79 -8.34 -25.44 -25.24
C ASP A 79 -6.84 -25.08 -25.08
N MET A 80 -6.48 -24.60 -23.89
CA MET A 80 -5.11 -24.24 -23.57
C MET A 80 -4.31 -25.46 -23.11
N THR A 81 -3.21 -25.78 -23.78
CA THR A 81 -2.25 -26.81 -23.33
C THR A 81 -1.32 -26.26 -22.24
N SER A 82 -0.71 -27.12 -21.42
CA SER A 82 0.11 -26.69 -20.27
C SER A 82 1.28 -25.75 -20.64
N GLY A 83 1.79 -25.83 -21.87
CA GLY A 83 2.83 -24.93 -22.39
C GLY A 83 2.32 -23.53 -22.71
N GLU A 84 1.08 -23.39 -23.18
CA GLU A 84 0.50 -22.09 -23.56
C GLU A 84 -0.01 -21.30 -22.36
N ILE A 85 -0.42 -21.99 -21.29
CA ILE A 85 -0.72 -21.36 -20.00
C ILE A 85 0.51 -20.57 -19.53
N SER A 86 1.70 -21.17 -19.58
CA SER A 86 2.94 -20.50 -19.16
C SER A 86 3.26 -19.25 -19.99
N GLN A 87 2.97 -19.27 -21.30
CA GLN A 87 3.17 -18.11 -22.19
C GLN A 87 2.14 -17.00 -21.93
N SER A 88 0.89 -17.36 -21.63
CA SER A 88 -0.19 -16.40 -21.35
C SER A 88 0.07 -15.55 -20.09
N VAL A 89 0.82 -16.07 -19.13
CA VAL A 89 1.21 -15.37 -17.89
C VAL A 89 1.95 -14.06 -18.19
N ALA A 90 2.81 -14.04 -19.22
CA ALA A 90 3.53 -12.83 -19.63
C ALA A 90 2.58 -11.73 -20.12
N VAL A 91 1.47 -12.09 -20.77
CA VAL A 91 0.45 -11.13 -21.24
C VAL A 91 -0.29 -10.53 -20.05
N TYR A 92 -0.65 -11.34 -19.05
CA TYR A 92 -1.30 -10.84 -17.83
C TYR A 92 -0.40 -9.87 -17.04
N PHE A 93 0.88 -10.21 -16.84
CA PHE A 93 1.81 -9.32 -16.14
C PHE A 93 2.18 -8.09 -16.96
N GLY A 94 2.28 -8.21 -18.29
CA GLY A 94 2.57 -7.09 -19.18
C GLY A 94 1.44 -6.05 -19.25
N CYS A 95 0.18 -6.46 -19.16
CA CYS A 95 -0.95 -5.52 -19.17
C CYS A 95 -1.26 -4.90 -17.79
N ILE A 96 -0.76 -5.47 -16.69
CA ILE A 96 -0.92 -4.92 -15.33
C ILE A 96 0.27 -4.01 -14.96
N GLY A 97 1.44 -4.23 -15.55
CA GLY A 97 2.65 -3.46 -15.27
C GLY A 97 2.60 -2.06 -15.89
N ILE A 98 2.06 -1.10 -15.14
CA ILE A 98 2.32 0.34 -15.26
C ILE A 98 3.00 0.82 -13.98
#